data_AF-A0A1A6HYU1-F1
#
_entry.id   AF-A0A1A6HYU1-F1
#
_cell.length_a   1.000
_cell.length_b   1.000
_cell.length_c   1.000
_cell.angle_alpha   90.00
_cell.angle_beta   90.00
_cell.angle_gamma   90.00
#
_symmetry.space_group_name_H-M   'P 1'
#
loop_
_entity.id
_entity.type
_entity.pdbx_description
1 polymer ?
#
loop_
_entity_poly.entity_id
_entity_poly.type
_entity_poly.pdbx_seq_one_letter_code
_entity_poly.pdbx_strand_id
1 'polypeptide(L)'
;IFEQFVKTRIKEEYKERKSKLLLAKEEFKKLLEESKVSPRTTFKEFAEKHGRDQRFRLVQKRKDQEHFFNQFILILKKRDKENRLRLRKMR
;
A
#
# COMPACT_ATOMS: atom_id res chain seq x y z
N ILE A 1 39.49 -9.87 -1.09
CA ILE A 1 38.45 -10.91 -0.92
C ILE A 1 37.38 -10.48 0.10
N PHE A 2 37.77 -10.12 1.33
CA PHE A 2 36.84 -9.67 2.38
C PHE A 2 36.02 -8.41 2.02
N GLU A 3 36.67 -7.35 1.51
CA GLU A 3 35.96 -6.12 1.11
C GLU A 3 34.93 -6.35 0.00
N GLN A 4 35.23 -7.24 -0.96
CA GLN A 4 34.32 -7.63 -2.03
C GLN A 4 33.09 -8.35 -1.46
N PHE A 5 33.29 -9.25 -0.47
CA PHE A 5 32.20 -9.95 0.20
C PHE A 5 31.31 -8.99 1.00
N VAL A 6 31.90 -8.06 1.76
CA VAL A 6 31.15 -7.04 2.52
C VAL A 6 30.32 -6.16 1.58
N LYS A 7 30.92 -5.67 0.47
CA LYS A 7 30.21 -4.88 -0.54
C LYS A 7 29.05 -5.65 -1.17
N THR A 8 29.25 -6.93 -1.51
CA THR A 8 28.20 -7.77 -2.07
C THR A 8 27.06 -7.99 -1.07
N ARG A 9 27.37 -8.29 0.18
CA ARG A 9 26.37 -8.52 1.24
C ARG A 9 25.49 -7.30 1.50
N ILE A 10 26.10 -6.11 1.61
CA ILE A 10 25.33 -4.86 1.79
C ILE A 10 24.38 -4.62 0.61
N LYS A 11 24.84 -4.88 -0.62
CA LYS A 11 24.03 -4.69 -1.84
C LYS A 11 22.87 -5.69 -1.91
N GLU A 12 23.10 -6.93 -1.53
CA GLU A 12 22.05 -7.97 -1.48
C GLU A 12 21.03 -7.67 -0.38
N GLU A 13 21.46 -7.33 0.84
CA GLU A 13 20.55 -6.93 1.92
C GLU A 13 19.69 -5.72 1.54
N TYR A 14 20.28 -4.73 0.85
CA TYR A 14 19.53 -3.58 0.36
C TYR A 14 18.48 -3.99 -0.69
N LYS A 15 18.85 -4.87 -1.63
CA LYS A 15 17.94 -5.38 -2.67
C LYS A 15 16.79 -6.18 -2.05
N GLU A 16 17.07 -7.04 -1.08
CA GLU A 16 16.06 -7.81 -0.37
C GLU A 16 15.13 -6.90 0.43
N ARG A 17 15.67 -5.91 1.15
CA ARG A 17 14.85 -4.95 1.90
C ARG A 17 13.92 -4.16 0.98
N LYS A 18 14.43 -3.71 -0.17
CA LYS A 18 13.63 -3.01 -1.18
C LYS A 18 12.55 -3.92 -1.78
N SER A 19 12.89 -5.16 -2.11
CA SER A 19 11.94 -6.14 -2.66
C SER A 19 10.82 -6.46 -1.67
N LYS A 20 11.16 -6.74 -0.39
CA LYS A 20 10.19 -6.98 0.68
C LYS A 20 9.24 -5.80 0.88
N LEU A 21 9.75 -4.56 0.83
CA LEU A 21 8.91 -3.37 0.94
C LEU A 21 7.94 -3.21 -0.25
N LEU A 22 8.40 -3.50 -1.47
CA LEU A 22 7.54 -3.45 -2.66
C LEU A 22 6.42 -4.50 -2.59
N LEU A 23 6.76 -5.73 -2.21
CA LEU A 23 5.78 -6.81 -2.02
C LEU A 23 4.76 -6.45 -0.93
N ALA A 24 5.23 -5.96 0.23
CA ALA A 24 4.34 -5.54 1.32
C ALA A 24 3.36 -4.44 0.87
N LYS A 25 3.84 -3.46 0.09
CA LYS A 25 3.01 -2.39 -0.47
C LYS A 25 1.97 -2.92 -1.45
N GLU A 26 2.35 -3.85 -2.33
CA GLU A 26 1.44 -4.43 -3.32
C GLU A 26 0.36 -5.29 -2.65
N GLU A 27 0.74 -6.15 -1.71
CA GLU A 27 -0.20 -6.98 -0.96
C GLU A 27 -1.15 -6.15 -0.09
N PHE A 28 -0.67 -5.08 0.55
CA PHE A 28 -1.53 -4.14 1.29
C PHE A 28 -2.53 -3.45 0.35
N LYS A 29 -2.12 -3.11 -0.87
CA LYS A 29 -3.00 -2.53 -1.88
C LYS A 29 -4.07 -3.54 -2.33
N LYS A 30 -3.71 -4.80 -2.59
CA LYS A 30 -4.69 -5.85 -2.93
C LYS A 30 -5.74 -6.03 -1.83
N LEU A 31 -5.31 -6.02 -0.57
CA LEU A 31 -6.22 -6.05 0.58
C LEU A 31 -7.20 -4.86 0.57
N LEU A 32 -6.74 -3.64 0.25
CA LEU A 32 -7.62 -2.46 0.13
C LEU A 32 -8.63 -2.58 -1.02
N GLU A 33 -8.22 -3.14 -2.15
CA GLU A 33 -9.08 -3.37 -3.31
C GLU A 33 -10.14 -4.45 -3.02
N GLU A 34 -9.74 -5.58 -2.44
CA GLU A 34 -10.62 -6.70 -2.08
C GLU A 34 -11.62 -6.35 -0.97
N SER A 35 -11.19 -5.52 0.00
CA SER A 35 -12.06 -5.03 1.07
C SER A 35 -13.09 -4.00 0.61
N LYS A 36 -13.02 -3.56 -0.66
CA LYS A 36 -13.93 -2.58 -1.27
C LYS A 36 -14.09 -1.33 -0.40
N VAL A 37 -12.97 -0.79 0.09
CA VAL A 37 -13.01 0.41 0.93
C VAL A 37 -13.64 1.59 0.19
N SER A 38 -14.45 2.35 0.90
CA SER A 38 -15.11 3.55 0.39
C SER A 38 -14.27 4.78 0.74
N PRO A 39 -14.37 5.89 -0.02
CA PRO A 39 -13.79 7.18 0.36
C PRO A 39 -14.20 7.72 1.75
N ARG A 40 -15.25 7.14 2.35
CA ARG A 40 -15.74 7.44 3.70
C ARG A 40 -15.17 6.52 4.79
N THR A 41 -14.62 5.36 4.43
CA THR A 41 -14.03 4.41 5.37
C THR A 41 -12.85 5.05 6.08
N THR A 42 -12.77 4.91 7.40
CA THR A 42 -11.63 5.42 8.18
C THR A 42 -10.53 4.37 8.30
N PHE A 43 -9.28 4.81 8.52
CA PHE A 43 -8.18 3.87 8.76
C PHE A 43 -8.43 3.02 10.01
N LYS A 44 -9.05 3.60 11.05
CA LYS A 44 -9.38 2.88 12.29
C LYS A 44 -10.33 1.71 12.02
N GLU A 45 -11.45 1.96 11.34
CA GLU A 45 -12.42 0.93 10.95
C GLU A 45 -11.77 -0.17 10.10
N PHE A 46 -10.95 0.22 9.13
CA PHE A 46 -10.23 -0.71 8.27
C PHE A 46 -9.23 -1.58 9.08
N ALA A 47 -8.46 -0.96 9.97
CA ALA A 47 -7.49 -1.66 10.81
C ALA A 47 -8.15 -2.58 11.85
N GLU A 48 -9.31 -2.22 12.39
CA GLU A 48 -10.08 -3.08 13.30
C GLU A 48 -10.56 -4.35 12.58
N LYS A 49 -11.01 -4.22 11.32
CA LYS A 49 -11.49 -5.35 10.52
C LYS A 49 -10.37 -6.23 9.97
N HIS A 50 -9.27 -5.64 9.50
CA HIS A 50 -8.22 -6.33 8.76
C HIS A 50 -6.89 -6.45 9.50
N GLY A 51 -6.81 -6.00 10.76
CA GLY A 51 -5.55 -5.97 11.52
C GLY A 51 -4.87 -7.34 11.74
N ARG A 52 -5.63 -8.44 11.64
CA ARG A 52 -5.11 -9.82 11.73
C ARG A 52 -4.68 -10.39 10.38
N ASP A 53 -5.06 -9.75 9.27
CA ASP A 53 -4.69 -10.18 7.92
C ASP A 53 -3.16 -10.16 7.77
N GLN A 54 -2.60 -11.19 7.14
CA GLN A 54 -1.16 -11.29 6.93
C GLN A 54 -0.62 -10.12 6.13
N ARG A 55 -1.36 -9.68 5.09
CA ARG A 55 -0.98 -8.57 4.19
C ARG A 55 -1.00 -7.24 4.91
N PHE A 56 -1.91 -7.06 5.87
CA PHE A 56 -1.91 -5.90 6.77
C PHE A 56 -0.65 -5.88 7.65
N ARG A 57 -0.27 -7.04 8.19
CA ARG A 57 0.90 -7.19 9.08
C ARG A 57 2.26 -7.15 8.36
N LEU A 58 2.30 -7.32 7.04
CA LEU A 58 3.53 -7.15 6.23
C LEU A 58 4.10 -5.72 6.33
N VAL A 59 3.22 -4.73 6.48
CA VAL A 59 3.63 -3.34 6.73
C VAL A 59 3.72 -3.14 8.24
N GLN A 60 4.92 -3.22 8.82
CA GLN A 60 5.09 -3.27 10.27
C GLN A 60 4.75 -1.94 10.98
N LYS A 61 5.05 -0.80 10.35
CA LYS A 61 4.84 0.51 10.96
C LYS A 61 3.41 0.97 10.73
N ARG A 62 2.68 1.24 11.82
CA ARG A 62 1.32 1.83 11.81
C ARG A 62 1.23 3.09 10.93
N LYS A 63 2.22 3.97 11.01
CA LYS A 63 2.29 5.20 10.19
C LYS A 63 2.36 4.89 8.69
N ASP A 64 3.06 3.84 8.30
CA ASP A 64 3.17 3.43 6.89
C ASP A 64 1.87 2.77 6.41
N GLN A 65 1.23 1.95 7.26
CA GLN A 65 -0.10 1.39 6.98
C GLN A 65 -1.12 2.50 6.72
N GLU A 66 -1.18 3.50 7.62
CA GLU A 66 -2.07 4.64 7.50
C GLU A 66 -1.74 5.49 6.27
N HIS A 67 -0.46 5.70 5.99
CA HIS A 67 -0.03 6.40 4.77
C HIS A 67 -0.52 5.68 3.51
N PHE A 68 -0.35 4.37 3.40
CA PHE A 68 -0.81 3.61 2.24
C PHE A 68 -2.33 3.62 2.10
N PHE A 69 -3.06 3.48 3.21
CA PHE A 69 -4.51 3.63 3.23
C PHE A 69 -4.94 5.00 2.69
N ASN A 70 -4.38 6.08 3.23
CA ASN A 70 -4.71 7.45 2.82
C ASN A 70 -4.38 7.70 1.35
N GLN A 71 -3.24 7.22 0.86
CA GLN A 71 -2.89 7.31 -0.56
C GLN A 71 -3.92 6.60 -1.45
N PHE A 72 -4.38 5.41 -1.04
CA PHE A 72 -5.40 4.67 -1.77
C PHE A 72 -6.74 5.41 -1.81
N ILE A 73 -7.21 5.93 -0.67
CA ILE A 73 -8.43 6.73 -0.58
C ILE A 73 -8.35 7.98 -1.48
N LEU A 74 -7.20 8.66 -1.53
CA LEU A 74 -6.99 9.80 -2.43
C LEU A 74 -7.10 9.40 -3.91
N ILE A 75 -6.51 8.27 -4.29
CA ILE A 75 -6.61 7.74 -5.66
C ILE A 75 -8.06 7.40 -6.02
N LEU A 76 -8.81 6.76 -5.10
CA LEU A 76 -10.24 6.48 -5.30
C LEU A 76 -11.03 7.77 -5.53
N LYS A 77 -10.87 8.77 -4.66
CA LYS A 77 -11.54 10.08 -4.80
C LYS A 77 -11.23 10.75 -6.13
N LYS A 78 -9.98 10.68 -6.60
CA LYS A 78 -9.55 11.23 -7.89
C LYS A 78 -10.22 10.50 -9.05
N ARG A 79 -10.22 9.16 -9.03
CA ARG A 79 -10.88 8.32 -10.04
C ARG A 79 -12.38 8.61 -10.13
N ASP A 80 -13.07 8.71 -8.99
CA ASP A 80 -14.50 9.02 -8.96
C ASP A 80 -14.82 10.39 -9.54
N LYS A 81 -14.00 11.40 -9.21
CA LYS A 81 -14.13 12.75 -9.77
C LYS A 81 -13.94 12.73 -11.29
N GLU A 82 -12.91 12.04 -11.77
CA GLU A 82 -12.62 11.93 -13.20
C GLU A 82 -13.75 11.21 -13.95
N ASN A 83 -14.26 10.10 -13.41
CA ASN A 83 -15.39 9.37 -13.99
C ASN A 83 -16.64 10.24 -14.08
N ARG A 84 -16.95 11.02 -13.04
CA ARG A 84 -18.08 11.98 -13.08
C ARG A 84 -17.90 13.04 -14.16
N LEU A 85 -16.68 13.57 -14.35
CA LEU A 85 -16.41 14.55 -15.40
C LEU A 85 -16.52 13.95 -16.80
N ARG A 86 -16.01 12.72 -17.01
CA ARG A 86 -16.15 12.01 -18.28
C ARG A 86 -17.62 11.79 -18.64
N LEU A 87 -18.45 11.33 -17.69
CA LEU A 87 -19.89 11.14 -17.90
C LEU A 87 -20.63 12.44 -18.24
N ARG A 88 -20.21 13.58 -17.69
CA ARG A 88 -20.79 14.89 -18.01
C ARG A 88 -20.42 15.38 -19.41
N LYS A 89 -19.24 15.02 -19.93
CA LYS A 89 -18.80 15.40 -21.29
C LYS A 89 -19.47 14.57 -22.40
N MET A 90 -20.05 13.42 -22.05
CA MET A 90 -20.76 12.53 -22.98
C MET A 90 -22.26 12.79 -23.04
N ARG A 91 -22.77 13.71 -22.22
CA ARG A 91 -24.15 14.23 -22.26
C ARG A 91 -24.17 15.52 -23.04
#